data_AF-A4EEP5-F1
#
_entry.id   AF-A4EEP5-F1
#
_cell.length_a   1.000
_cell.length_b   1.000
_cell.length_c   1.000
_cell.angle_alpha   90.00
_cell.angle_beta   90.00
_cell.angle_gamma   90.00
#
_symmetry.space_group_name_H-M   'P 1'
#
loop_
_entity.id
_entity.type
_entity.pdbx_description
1 polymer ?
#
loop_
_entity_poly.entity_id
_entity_poly.type
_entity_poly.pdbx_seq_one_letter_code
_entity_poly.pdbx_strand_id
1 'polypeptide(L)' 'MENTSFLAEVADNWMLVVMFTLFIGAILWALRPGSRDVHDETANIPFRNEDHPGSSETEDLQK' A
#
# COMPACT_ATOMS: atom_id res chain seq x y z
N MET A 1 -20.09 8.79 -44.12
CA MET A 1 -19.20 8.51 -42.97
C MET A 1 -19.46 7.07 -42.60
N GLU A 2 -18.55 6.19 -42.97
CA GLU A 2 -18.61 4.77 -42.65
C GLU A 2 -18.15 4.55 -41.21
N ASN A 3 -18.94 3.78 -40.48
CA ASN A 3 -18.87 3.69 -39.02
C ASN A 3 -17.66 2.81 -38.64
N THR A 4 -16.56 3.43 -38.27
CA THR A 4 -15.47 2.74 -37.58
C THR A 4 -16.05 2.17 -36.29
N SER A 5 -15.99 0.85 -36.16
CA SER A 5 -16.39 0.18 -34.92
C SER A 5 -15.49 0.70 -33.80
N PHE A 6 -16.05 1.20 -32.70
CA PHE A 6 -15.32 1.75 -31.55
C PHE A 6 -14.16 0.84 -31.07
N LEU A 7 -14.36 -0.48 -31.13
CA LEU A 7 -13.35 -1.47 -30.78
C LEU A 7 -12.14 -1.46 -31.72
N ALA A 8 -12.32 -1.12 -32.99
CA ALA A 8 -11.24 -1.02 -33.98
C ALA A 8 -10.33 0.19 -33.71
N GLU A 9 -10.91 1.32 -33.29
CA GLU A 9 -10.12 2.51 -32.92
C GLU A 9 -9.32 2.28 -31.63
N VAL A 10 -9.92 1.58 -30.66
CA VAL A 10 -9.20 1.13 -29.46
C VAL A 10 -8.11 0.11 -29.80
N ALA A 11 -8.33 -0.77 -30.78
CA ALA A 11 -7.35 -1.75 -31.23
C ALA A 11 -6.16 -1.12 -31.96
N ASP A 12 -6.39 -0.08 -32.78
CA ASP A 12 -5.30 0.67 -33.43
C ASP A 12 -4.39 1.36 -32.39
N ASN A 13 -4.97 1.89 -31.31
CA ASN A 13 -4.24 2.60 -30.25
C ASN A 13 -3.97 1.75 -28.99
N TRP A 14 -3.99 0.42 -29.09
CA TRP A 14 -3.90 -0.50 -27.94
C TRP A 14 -2.72 -0.22 -27.00
N MET A 15 -1.57 0.19 -27.55
CA MET A 15 -0.37 0.49 -26.77
C MET A 15 -0.58 1.69 -25.82
N LEU A 16 -1.27 2.73 -26.28
CA LEU A 16 -1.60 3.89 -25.45
C LEU A 16 -2.57 3.51 -24.33
N VAL A 17 -3.53 2.64 -24.63
CA VAL A 17 -4.49 2.12 -23.64
C VAL A 17 -3.80 1.30 -22.56
N VAL A 18 -2.86 0.43 -22.95
CA VAL A 18 -2.05 -0.35 -22.00
C VAL A 18 -1.23 0.58 -21.10
N MET A 19 -0.53 1.57 -21.67
CA MET A 19 0.28 2.52 -20.90
C MET A 19 -0.57 3.33 -19.90
N PHE A 20 -1.73 3.82 -20.34
CA PHE A 20 -2.66 4.54 -19.48
C PHE A 20 -3.23 3.67 -18.35
N THR A 21 -3.60 2.43 -18.66
CA THR A 21 -4.12 1.47 -17.67
C THR A 21 -3.05 1.12 -16.64
N LEU A 22 -1.81 0.86 -17.06
CA LEU A 22 -0.69 0.60 -16.15
C LEU A 22 -0.39 1.81 -15.26
N PHE A 23 -0.45 3.02 -15.81
CA PHE A 23 -0.25 4.25 -15.04
C PHE A 23 -1.31 4.42 -13.94
N ILE A 24 -2.59 4.24 -14.27
CA ILE A 24 -3.66 4.25 -13.26
C ILE A 24 -3.46 3.11 -12.25
N GLY A 25 -3.09 1.92 -12.71
CA GLY A 25 -2.79 0.79 -11.84
C GLY A 25 -1.67 1.10 -10.83
N ALA A 26 -0.61 1.78 -11.27
CA ALA A 26 0.49 2.22 -10.42
C ALA A 26 0.04 3.28 -9.40
N ILE A 27 -0.80 4.24 -9.80
CA ILE A 27 -1.39 5.23 -8.89
C ILE A 27 -2.24 4.53 -7.83
N LEU A 28 -3.13 3.63 -8.23
CA LEU A 28 -3.99 2.88 -7.31
C LEU A 28 -3.18 1.99 -6.36
N TRP A 29 -2.08 1.41 -6.84
CA TRP A 29 -1.15 0.64 -6.01
C TRP A 29 -0.39 1.52 -5.02
N ALA A 30 0.10 2.69 -5.44
CA ALA A 30 0.78 3.64 -4.55
C ALA A 30 -0.16 4.23 -3.50
N LEU A 31 -1.44 4.43 -3.85
CA LEU A 31 -2.48 4.87 -2.93
C LEU A 31 -3.06 3.72 -2.10
N ARG A 32 -2.63 2.46 -2.31
CA ARG A 32 -3.09 1.32 -1.51
C ARG A 32 -2.69 1.58 -0.04
N PRO A 33 -3.67 1.74 0.88
CA PRO A 33 -3.42 2.18 2.25
C PRO A 33 -2.86 1.06 3.15
N GLY A 34 -2.04 0.15 2.60
CA GLY A 34 -1.52 -1.01 3.30
C GLY A 34 -0.28 -0.76 4.17
N SER A 35 0.32 0.44 4.11
CA SER A 35 1.52 0.78 4.90
C SER A 35 1.21 1.50 6.22
N ARG A 36 -0.07 1.77 6.51
CA ARG A 36 -0.44 2.47 7.75
C ARG A 36 -0.22 1.62 9.01
N ASP A 37 -0.40 0.30 8.94
CA ASP A 37 -0.23 -0.58 10.12
C ASP A 37 1.23 -0.68 10.59
N VAL A 38 2.21 -0.80 9.66
CA VAL A 38 3.61 -1.04 10.03
C VAL A 38 4.28 0.20 10.63
N HIS A 39 3.81 1.39 10.26
CA HIS A 39 4.31 2.66 10.80
C HIS A 39 3.74 2.95 12.20
N ASP A 40 2.51 2.55 12.50
CA ASP A 40 1.91 2.68 13.85
C ASP A 40 2.60 1.75 14.87
N GLU A 41 3.05 0.57 14.43
CA GLU A 41 3.73 -0.39 15.30
C GLU A 41 5.16 0.07 15.66
N THR A 42 5.88 0.70 14.72
CA THR A 42 7.23 1.24 14.94
C THR A 42 7.20 2.52 15.78
N ALA A 43 6.22 3.40 15.56
CA ALA A 43 6.08 4.64 16.32
C ALA A 43 5.75 4.39 17.79
N ASN A 44 5.13 3.25 18.12
CA ASN A 44 4.85 2.86 19.49
C ASN A 44 6.03 2.19 20.20
N ILE A 45 7.14 1.85 19.54
CA ILE A 45 8.30 1.20 20.21
C ILE A 45 8.85 2.03 21.38
N PRO A 46 9.08 3.36 21.26
CA PRO A 46 9.57 4.17 22.36
C PRO A 46 8.52 4.36 23.46
N PHE A 47 7.24 4.44 23.09
CA PHE A 47 6.13 4.74 24.01
C PHE A 47 5.50 3.49 24.64
N ARG A 48 5.84 2.27 24.18
CA ARG A 48 5.30 1.00 24.67
C ARG A 48 5.54 0.75 26.17
N ASN A 49 6.50 1.47 26.76
CA ASN A 49 6.93 1.28 28.14
C ASN A 49 6.65 2.51 29.03
N GLU A 50 5.86 3.47 28.53
CA GLU A 50 5.47 4.68 29.26
C GLU A 50 4.37 4.39 30.29
N ASP A 51 3.42 3.50 29.98
CA ASP A 51 2.31 3.19 30.87
C ASP A 51 2.71 2.25 32.02
N HIS A 52 3.67 1.35 31.83
CA HIS A 52 4.23 0.47 32.88
C HIS A 52 5.74 0.35 32.73
N PRO A 53 6.55 0.80 33.71
CA PRO A 53 7.97 0.55 33.71
C PRO A 53 8.24 -0.94 34.02
N GLY A 54 8.55 -1.73 32.99
CA GLY A 54 9.43 -2.90 33.12
C GLY A 54 8.87 -4.13 33.86
N SER A 55 7.72 -4.66 33.45
CA SER A 55 7.24 -5.96 33.94
C SER A 55 7.79 -7.17 33.17
N SER A 56 8.70 -7.00 32.20
CA SER A 56 9.20 -8.12 31.38
C SER A 56 10.57 -8.66 31.79
N GLU A 57 11.26 -8.07 32.76
CA GLU A 57 12.65 -8.47 33.11
C GLU A 57 12.82 -8.85 34.59
N THR A 58 11.79 -8.71 35.42
CA THR A 58 11.85 -9.06 36.85
C THR A 58 11.46 -10.51 37.16
N GLU A 59 10.83 -11.24 36.22
CA GLU A 59 10.41 -12.63 36.46
C GLU A 59 11.52 -13.66 36.17
N ASP A 60 12.45 -13.36 35.25
CA ASP A 60 13.59 -14.23 34.91
C ASP A 60 14.78 -14.09 35.88
N LEU A 61 14.83 -13.02 36.67
CA LEU A 61 15.86 -12.82 37.71
C LEU A 61 15.47 -13.44 39.07
N GLN A 62 14.25 -13.97 39.20
CA GLN A 62 13.73 -14.51 40.46
C GLN A 62 13.56 -16.04 40.47
N LYS A 63 14.10 -16.76 39.47
CA LYS A 63 14.03 -18.23 39.38
C LYS A 63 15.39 -18.90 39.52
#